data_AF-A0A8T3BNR7-F1
#
_entry.id   AF-A0A8T3BNR7-F1
#
_cell.length_a   1.000
_cell.length_b   1.000
_cell.length_c   1.000
_cell.angle_alpha   90.00
_cell.angle_beta   90.00
_cell.angle_gamma   90.00
#
_symmetry.space_group_name_H-M   'P 1'
#
loop_
_entity.id
_entity.type
_entity.pdbx_description
1 polymer ?
#
loop_
_entity_poly.entity_id
_entity_poly.type
_entity_poly.pdbx_seq_one_letter_code
_entity_poly.pdbx_strand_id
1 'polypeptide(L)'
;MQVKLVAPSLMPKLGKGGSLQSRLAMLHSLVHTESWAIDLSWDIIVRFGRKESMPRDFFTDFVKVAQDEGRHFVLLARRLEELGSYYGAFPAHDGLWDSAIQTSNDLSARLAVEHCVHEARGLDVLPTTISRFRNGGDEDTANLLETVIYPEEITHCAAGVKWFTYLCQRKINGNRDANISCLLKS
;
A
#
# COMPACT_ATOMS: atom_id res chain seq x y z
N MET A 1 18.64 3.37 -9.34
CA MET A 1 18.31 2.54 -10.52
C MET A 1 16.92 2.90 -11.00
N GLN A 2 16.68 2.91 -12.32
CA GLN A 2 15.39 3.27 -12.90
C GLN A 2 14.60 1.99 -13.20
N VAL A 3 13.40 1.85 -12.62
CA VAL A 3 12.48 0.76 -12.97
C VAL A 3 11.90 1.04 -14.35
N LYS A 4 11.86 0.03 -15.22
CA LYS A 4 11.20 0.17 -16.53
C LYS A 4 9.69 0.04 -16.33
N LEU A 5 8.98 1.13 -16.58
CA LEU A 5 7.52 1.17 -16.49
C LEU A 5 6.90 0.75 -17.83
N VAL A 6 5.91 -0.13 -17.77
CA VAL A 6 5.15 -0.60 -18.93
C VAL A 6 3.66 -0.57 -18.61
N ALA A 7 2.83 -0.49 -19.66
CA ALA A 7 1.37 -0.58 -19.48
C ALA A 7 0.98 -1.93 -18.83
N PRO A 8 -0.07 -1.98 -18.00
CA PRO A 8 -0.51 -3.22 -17.35
C PRO A 8 -0.77 -4.38 -18.34
N SER A 9 -1.22 -4.08 -19.55
CA SER A 9 -1.45 -5.08 -20.62
C SER A 9 -0.16 -5.70 -21.18
N LEU A 10 0.98 -5.05 -20.98
CA LEU A 10 2.31 -5.49 -21.42
C LEU A 10 3.12 -6.12 -20.28
N MET A 11 2.57 -6.18 -19.06
CA MET A 11 3.25 -6.79 -17.93
C MET A 11 3.44 -8.30 -18.16
N PRO A 12 4.68 -8.82 -18.01
CA PRO A 12 4.90 -10.25 -18.00
C PRO A 12 4.09 -10.92 -16.89
N LYS A 13 3.56 -12.12 -17.14
CA LYS A 13 2.89 -12.89 -16.09
C LYS A 13 3.93 -13.27 -15.02
N LEU A 14 3.68 -12.89 -13.76
CA LEU A 14 4.57 -13.16 -12.62
C LEU A 14 4.80 -14.66 -12.33
N GLY A 15 3.96 -15.55 -12.88
CA GLY A 15 4.02 -17.00 -12.65
C GLY A 15 3.38 -17.41 -11.31
N LYS A 16 3.72 -18.62 -10.83
CA LYS A 16 3.16 -19.20 -9.58
C LYS A 16 4.23 -19.45 -8.50
N GLY A 17 5.46 -18.95 -8.66
CA GLY A 17 6.55 -19.11 -7.68
C GLY A 17 7.34 -20.42 -7.77
N GLY A 18 7.03 -21.31 -8.72
CA GLY A 18 7.72 -22.60 -8.86
C GLY A 18 9.19 -22.49 -9.32
N SER A 19 9.52 -21.50 -10.15
CA SER A 19 10.90 -21.22 -10.58
C SER A 19 11.49 -20.02 -9.85
N LEU A 20 12.82 -19.97 -9.73
CA LEU A 20 13.51 -18.82 -9.14
C LEU A 20 13.16 -17.51 -9.85
N GLN A 21 13.14 -17.50 -11.19
CA GLN A 21 12.77 -16.31 -11.96
C GLN A 21 11.34 -15.83 -11.66
N SER A 22 10.38 -16.75 -11.46
CA SER A 22 9.01 -16.39 -11.07
C SER A 22 8.97 -15.79 -9.66
N ARG A 23 9.71 -16.36 -8.69
CA ARG A 23 9.81 -15.79 -7.34
C ARG A 23 10.45 -14.41 -7.33
N LEU A 24 11.54 -14.23 -8.08
CA LEU A 24 12.21 -12.93 -8.23
C LEU A 24 11.28 -11.87 -8.83
N ALA A 25 10.51 -12.22 -9.85
CA ALA A 25 9.54 -11.31 -10.46
C ALA A 25 8.40 -10.95 -9.47
N MET A 26 7.87 -11.93 -8.74
CA MET A 26 6.85 -11.69 -7.71
C MET A 26 7.38 -10.79 -6.59
N LEU A 27 8.58 -11.08 -6.08
CA LEU A 27 9.19 -10.30 -5.01
C LEU A 27 9.52 -8.87 -5.48
N HIS A 28 10.05 -8.70 -6.69
CA HIS A 28 10.26 -7.38 -7.29
C HIS A 28 8.96 -6.59 -7.41
N SER A 29 7.86 -7.24 -7.80
CA SER A 29 6.55 -6.61 -7.85
C SER A 29 6.10 -6.11 -6.48
N LEU A 30 6.35 -6.86 -5.39
CA LEU A 30 6.05 -6.40 -4.03
C LEU A 30 6.89 -5.19 -3.64
N VAL A 31 8.21 -5.22 -3.90
CA VAL A 31 9.10 -4.07 -3.67
C VAL A 31 8.59 -2.82 -4.40
N HIS A 32 8.12 -2.98 -5.64
CA HIS A 32 7.57 -1.85 -6.39
C HIS A 32 6.26 -1.32 -5.80
N THR A 33 5.38 -2.20 -5.30
CA THR A 33 4.17 -1.80 -4.59
C THR A 33 4.51 -0.95 -3.37
N GLU A 34 5.45 -1.38 -2.52
CA GLU A 34 5.78 -0.62 -1.30
C GLU A 34 6.40 0.74 -1.66
N SER A 35 7.18 0.80 -2.74
CA SER A 35 7.70 2.08 -3.27
C SER A 35 6.58 3.06 -3.58
N TRP A 36 5.48 2.59 -4.19
CA TRP A 36 4.32 3.43 -4.45
C TRP A 36 3.53 3.74 -3.18
N ALA A 37 3.41 2.80 -2.24
CA ALA A 37 2.71 3.00 -0.98
C ALA A 37 3.36 4.11 -0.12
N ILE A 38 4.69 4.22 -0.13
CA ILE A 38 5.43 5.35 0.47
C ILE A 38 4.96 6.68 -0.15
N ASP A 39 4.99 6.76 -1.49
CA ASP A 39 4.64 7.99 -2.21
C ASP A 39 3.16 8.36 -2.02
N LEU A 40 2.26 7.39 -2.01
CA LEU A 40 0.82 7.59 -1.77
C LEU A 40 0.56 8.11 -0.35
N SER A 41 1.25 7.55 0.64
CA SER A 41 1.12 7.96 2.04
C SER A 41 1.59 9.40 2.25
N TRP A 42 2.66 9.82 1.59
CA TRP A 42 3.08 11.22 1.61
C TRP A 42 2.19 12.13 0.76
N ASP A 43 1.75 11.68 -0.41
CA ASP A 43 0.87 12.44 -1.29
C ASP A 43 -0.43 12.80 -0.57
N ILE A 44 -1.07 11.85 0.13
CA ILE A 44 -2.34 12.13 0.80
C ILE A 44 -2.19 13.15 1.95
N ILE A 45 -1.07 13.07 2.69
CA ILE A 45 -0.73 14.01 3.76
C ILE A 45 -0.58 15.42 3.20
N VAL A 46 0.29 15.58 2.20
CA VAL A 46 0.70 16.90 1.69
C VAL A 46 -0.41 17.54 0.87
N ARG A 47 -1.07 16.75 0.00
CA ARG A 47 -2.07 17.25 -0.95
C ARG A 47 -3.36 17.65 -0.26
N PHE A 48 -3.81 16.86 0.72
CA PHE A 48 -5.15 17.02 1.28
C PHE A 48 -5.16 17.44 2.74
N GLY A 49 -4.19 17.01 3.56
CA GLY A 49 -4.28 17.13 5.02
C GLY A 49 -4.64 18.53 5.50
N ARG A 50 -3.90 19.56 5.06
CA ARG A 50 -4.19 20.96 5.41
C ARG A 50 -5.42 21.50 4.68
N LYS A 51 -5.55 21.22 3.37
CA LYS A 51 -6.64 21.71 2.52
C LYS A 51 -8.01 21.31 3.07
N GLU A 52 -8.13 20.08 3.52
CA GLU A 52 -9.35 19.48 4.03
C GLU A 52 -9.53 19.67 5.55
N SER A 53 -8.64 20.45 6.20
CA SER A 53 -8.66 20.68 7.65
C SER A 53 -8.71 19.36 8.45
N MET A 54 -7.88 18.40 8.07
CA MET A 54 -7.81 17.11 8.77
C MET A 54 -7.19 17.28 10.16
N PRO A 55 -7.63 16.50 11.17
CA PRO A 55 -7.06 16.56 12.50
C PRO A 55 -5.63 15.98 12.54
N ARG A 56 -4.86 16.30 13.60
CA ARG A 56 -3.47 15.85 13.76
C ARG A 56 -3.28 14.33 13.66
N ASP A 57 -4.27 13.57 14.12
CA ASP A 57 -4.21 12.11 14.10
C ASP A 57 -4.17 11.56 12.68
N PHE A 58 -4.76 12.26 11.69
CA PHE A 58 -4.66 11.88 10.28
C PHE A 58 -3.22 11.87 9.80
N PHE A 59 -2.48 12.93 10.15
CA PHE A 59 -1.05 13.03 9.83
C PHE A 59 -0.26 11.96 10.56
N THR A 60 -0.58 11.70 11.83
CA THR A 60 0.12 10.70 12.63
C THR A 60 -0.06 9.29 12.05
N ASP A 61 -1.29 8.94 11.69
CA ASP A 61 -1.61 7.63 11.10
C ASP A 61 -0.87 7.44 9.76
N PHE A 62 -0.97 8.39 8.82
CA PHE A 62 -0.33 8.23 7.51
C PHE A 62 1.20 8.40 7.53
N VAL A 63 1.77 9.13 8.49
CA VAL A 63 3.24 9.13 8.70
C VAL A 63 3.69 7.75 9.17
N LYS A 64 2.91 7.10 10.02
CA LYS A 64 3.20 5.74 10.46
C LYS A 64 3.12 4.76 9.28
N VAL A 65 2.06 4.82 8.46
CA VAL A 65 1.96 4.01 7.23
C VAL A 65 3.20 4.25 6.35
N ALA A 66 3.53 5.51 6.03
CA ALA A 66 4.71 5.81 5.20
C ALA A 66 6.02 5.25 5.78
N GLN A 67 6.17 5.22 7.11
CA GLN A 67 7.32 4.65 7.80
C GLN A 67 7.35 3.11 7.65
N ASP A 68 6.21 2.46 7.84
CA ASP A 68 6.09 1.00 7.73
C ASP A 68 6.34 0.56 6.28
N GLU A 69 5.75 1.22 5.29
CA GLU A 69 5.99 0.99 3.87
C GLU A 69 7.46 1.19 3.47
N GLY A 70 8.11 2.23 4.03
CA GLY A 70 9.54 2.46 3.86
C GLY A 70 10.39 1.30 4.37
N ARG A 71 10.01 0.72 5.52
CA ARG A 71 10.69 -0.44 6.07
C ARG A 71 10.39 -1.70 5.27
N HIS A 72 9.15 -1.92 4.83
CA HIS A 72 8.77 -3.05 3.97
C HIS A 72 9.58 -3.05 2.68
N PHE A 73 9.65 -1.90 2.00
CA PHE A 73 10.48 -1.70 0.82
C PHE A 73 11.92 -2.15 1.05
N VAL A 74 12.56 -1.68 2.14
CA VAL A 74 13.95 -2.02 2.45
C VAL A 74 14.13 -3.51 2.73
N LEU A 75 13.22 -4.12 3.49
CA LEU A 75 13.28 -5.55 3.81
C LEU A 75 13.13 -6.42 2.56
N LEU A 76 12.14 -6.12 1.71
CA LEU A 76 11.88 -6.85 0.48
C LEU A 76 12.98 -6.62 -0.57
N ALA A 77 13.50 -5.40 -0.70
CA ALA A 77 14.58 -5.08 -1.62
C ALA A 77 15.86 -5.82 -1.23
N ARG A 78 16.18 -5.86 0.06
CA ARG A 78 17.29 -6.67 0.58
C ARG A 78 17.09 -8.16 0.30
N ARG A 79 15.87 -8.68 0.52
CA ARG A 79 15.57 -10.08 0.21
C ARG A 79 15.75 -10.39 -1.27
N LEU A 80 15.41 -9.45 -2.15
CA LEU A 80 15.59 -9.56 -3.59
C LEU A 80 17.09 -9.61 -3.97
N GLU A 81 17.94 -8.85 -3.29
CA GLU A 81 19.40 -8.90 -3.43
C GLU A 81 20.00 -10.22 -2.95
N GLU A 82 19.54 -10.76 -1.83
CA GLU A 82 19.97 -12.06 -1.30
C GLU A 82 19.68 -13.22 -2.25
N LEU A 83 18.62 -13.09 -3.07
CA LEU A 83 18.27 -14.06 -4.11
C LEU A 83 19.00 -13.81 -5.45
N GLY A 84 19.95 -12.86 -5.49
CA GLY A 84 20.80 -12.57 -6.65
C GLY A 84 20.15 -11.64 -7.70
N SER A 85 19.17 -10.85 -7.30
CA SER A 85 18.50 -9.85 -8.15
C SER A 85 18.61 -8.45 -7.54
N TYR A 86 17.82 -7.48 -8.02
CA TYR A 86 17.81 -6.12 -7.50
C TYR A 86 16.51 -5.39 -7.87
N TYR A 87 16.20 -4.29 -7.17
CA TYR A 87 15.07 -3.44 -7.52
C TYR A 87 15.31 -2.70 -8.86
N GLY A 88 14.51 -3.05 -9.86
CA GLY A 88 14.62 -2.56 -11.24
C GLY A 88 15.06 -3.62 -12.24
N ALA A 89 15.35 -4.85 -11.79
CA ALA A 89 15.71 -5.97 -12.68
C ALA A 89 14.52 -6.44 -13.55
N PHE A 90 13.30 -6.16 -13.12
CA PHE A 90 12.06 -6.51 -13.82
C PHE A 90 11.28 -5.23 -14.16
N PRO A 91 10.47 -5.25 -15.24
CA PRO A 91 9.54 -4.17 -15.51
C PRO A 91 8.43 -4.13 -14.46
N ALA A 92 7.82 -2.97 -14.29
CA ALA A 92 6.65 -2.78 -13.42
C ALA A 92 5.60 -1.89 -14.10
N HIS A 93 4.47 -1.66 -13.44
CA HIS A 93 3.40 -0.80 -13.93
C HIS A 93 2.96 0.18 -12.84
N ASP A 94 2.49 1.36 -13.25
CA ASP A 94 2.13 2.46 -12.36
C ASP A 94 0.65 2.47 -11.99
N GLY A 95 0.03 1.29 -11.86
CA GLY A 95 -1.43 1.20 -11.73
C GLY A 95 -1.97 1.92 -10.49
N LEU A 96 -1.22 1.88 -9.39
CA LEU A 96 -1.53 2.63 -8.16
C LEU A 96 -1.40 4.14 -8.38
N TRP A 97 -0.32 4.60 -9.01
CA TRP A 97 -0.12 6.02 -9.25
C TRP A 97 -1.10 6.60 -10.28
N ASP A 98 -1.46 5.84 -11.31
CA ASP A 98 -2.50 6.21 -12.28
C ASP A 98 -3.86 6.41 -11.60
N SER A 99 -4.19 5.56 -10.62
CA SER A 99 -5.42 5.67 -9.84
C SER A 99 -5.38 6.84 -8.85
N ALA A 100 -4.22 7.09 -8.25
CA ALA A 100 -3.94 8.27 -7.46
C ALA A 100 -4.11 9.57 -8.26
N ILE A 101 -3.60 9.64 -9.48
CA ILE A 101 -3.78 10.81 -10.35
C ILE A 101 -5.27 11.07 -10.60
N GLN A 102 -6.06 10.02 -10.87
CA GLN A 102 -7.50 10.13 -11.10
C GLN A 102 -8.27 10.63 -9.88
N THR A 103 -7.81 10.31 -8.68
CA THR A 103 -8.43 10.73 -7.41
C THR A 103 -7.78 11.98 -6.80
N SER A 104 -6.83 12.61 -7.49
CA SER A 104 -5.99 13.71 -6.95
C SER A 104 -6.76 14.97 -6.50
N ASN A 105 -8.02 15.11 -6.88
CA ASN A 105 -8.84 16.28 -6.56
C ASN A 105 -9.84 16.05 -5.42
N ASP A 106 -10.02 14.82 -4.95
CA ASP A 106 -11.02 14.47 -3.93
C ASP A 106 -10.43 13.48 -2.89
N LEU A 107 -10.29 13.95 -1.64
CA LEU A 107 -9.78 13.14 -0.55
C LEU A 107 -10.68 11.93 -0.24
N SER A 108 -12.00 12.05 -0.34
CA SER A 108 -12.91 10.92 -0.13
C SER A 108 -12.71 9.85 -1.20
N ALA A 109 -12.54 10.25 -2.45
CA ALA A 109 -12.23 9.32 -3.54
C ALA A 109 -10.85 8.67 -3.34
N ARG A 110 -9.84 9.46 -2.93
CA ARG A 110 -8.48 8.96 -2.63
C ARG A 110 -8.49 7.91 -1.53
N LEU A 111 -9.15 8.19 -0.41
CA LEU A 111 -9.25 7.23 0.71
C LEU A 111 -10.00 5.97 0.30
N ALA A 112 -11.12 6.10 -0.42
CA ALA A 112 -11.91 4.95 -0.83
C ALA A 112 -11.15 4.02 -1.79
N VAL A 113 -10.50 4.58 -2.80
CA VAL A 113 -9.85 3.79 -3.85
C VAL A 113 -8.51 3.24 -3.39
N GLU A 114 -7.61 4.11 -2.91
CA GLU A 114 -6.26 3.68 -2.54
C GLU A 114 -6.25 3.02 -1.16
N HIS A 115 -6.69 3.74 -0.13
CA HIS A 115 -6.47 3.31 1.26
C HIS A 115 -7.55 2.37 1.81
N CYS A 116 -8.63 2.11 1.07
CA CYS A 116 -9.61 1.09 1.43
C CYS A 116 -9.58 -0.06 0.42
N VAL A 117 -9.86 0.21 -0.86
CA VAL A 117 -10.01 -0.87 -1.86
C VAL A 117 -8.68 -1.52 -2.21
N HIS A 118 -7.62 -0.76 -2.49
CA HIS A 118 -6.33 -1.36 -2.82
C HIS A 118 -5.69 -2.05 -1.61
N GLU A 119 -5.77 -1.45 -0.41
CA GLU A 119 -5.30 -2.09 0.83
C GLU A 119 -6.03 -3.41 1.11
N ALA A 120 -7.37 -3.42 1.06
CA ALA A 120 -8.16 -4.63 1.28
C ALA A 120 -7.83 -5.70 0.23
N ARG A 121 -7.65 -5.30 -1.03
CA ARG A 121 -7.22 -6.22 -2.09
C ARG A 121 -5.82 -6.78 -1.85
N GLY A 122 -4.90 -5.98 -1.33
CA GLY A 122 -3.57 -6.42 -0.90
C GLY A 122 -3.67 -7.53 0.15
N LEU A 123 -4.49 -7.30 1.18
CA LEU A 123 -4.78 -8.27 2.24
C LEU A 123 -5.40 -9.57 1.69
N ASP A 124 -6.33 -9.49 0.74
CA ASP A 124 -6.93 -10.68 0.11
C ASP A 124 -5.91 -11.51 -0.69
N VAL A 125 -4.92 -10.85 -1.28
CA VAL A 125 -3.90 -11.49 -2.13
C VAL A 125 -2.74 -12.06 -1.33
N LEU A 126 -2.36 -11.43 -0.22
CA LEU A 126 -1.18 -11.78 0.59
C LEU A 126 -1.13 -13.26 1.02
N PRO A 127 -2.19 -13.89 1.55
CA PRO A 127 -2.17 -15.31 1.91
C PRO A 127 -1.80 -16.23 0.74
N THR A 128 -2.32 -15.92 -0.45
CA THR A 128 -1.99 -16.67 -1.67
C THR A 128 -0.54 -16.44 -2.09
N THR A 129 -0.04 -15.21 -1.94
CA THR A 129 1.36 -14.86 -2.24
C THR A 129 2.33 -15.57 -1.30
N ILE A 130 2.05 -15.59 0.01
CA ILE A 130 2.80 -16.33 1.03
C ILE A 130 2.86 -17.82 0.66
N SER A 131 1.70 -18.43 0.36
CA SER A 131 1.62 -19.83 -0.07
C SER A 131 2.48 -20.12 -1.31
N ARG A 132 2.52 -19.21 -2.28
CA ARG A 132 3.34 -19.37 -3.50
C ARG A 132 4.84 -19.35 -3.21
N PHE A 133 5.32 -18.45 -2.35
CA PHE A 133 6.73 -18.44 -1.94
C PHE A 133 7.11 -19.71 -1.17
N ARG A 134 6.27 -20.10 -0.22
CA ARG A 134 6.42 -21.33 0.57
C ARG A 134 6.48 -22.57 -0.32
N ASN A 135 5.52 -22.75 -1.22
CA ASN A 135 5.51 -23.86 -2.18
C ASN A 135 6.67 -23.82 -3.18
N GLY A 136 7.23 -22.64 -3.42
CA GLY A 136 8.43 -22.45 -4.22
C GLY A 136 9.74 -22.73 -3.49
N GLY A 137 9.69 -23.08 -2.20
CA GLY A 137 10.85 -23.36 -1.35
C GLY A 137 11.54 -22.10 -0.80
N ASP A 138 10.89 -20.95 -0.82
CA ASP A 138 11.42 -19.67 -0.29
C ASP A 138 10.71 -19.31 1.02
N GLU A 139 11.03 -20.05 2.07
CA GLU A 139 10.45 -19.86 3.40
C GLU A 139 10.83 -18.51 4.02
N ASP A 140 12.02 -17.99 3.73
CA ASP A 140 12.46 -16.70 4.28
C ASP A 140 11.53 -15.56 3.83
N THR A 141 11.22 -15.52 2.52
CA THR A 141 10.29 -14.53 1.98
C THR A 141 8.87 -14.77 2.49
N ALA A 142 8.41 -16.02 2.57
CA ALA A 142 7.09 -16.35 3.10
C ALA A 142 6.93 -15.90 4.56
N ASN A 143 7.94 -16.15 5.40
CA ASN A 143 7.95 -15.77 6.80
C ASN A 143 8.03 -14.24 6.99
N LEU A 144 8.82 -13.54 6.18
CA LEU A 144 8.86 -12.07 6.18
C LEU A 144 7.46 -11.49 5.90
N LEU A 145 6.78 -11.99 4.87
CA LEU A 145 5.43 -11.55 4.53
C LEU A 145 4.42 -11.87 5.64
N GLU A 146 4.47 -13.08 6.19
CA GLU A 146 3.49 -13.55 7.18
C GLU A 146 3.65 -12.89 8.55
N THR A 147 4.89 -12.65 8.99
CA THR A 147 5.17 -12.21 10.37
C THR A 147 5.39 -10.72 10.52
N VAL A 148 5.73 -10.01 9.44
CA VAL A 148 6.03 -8.58 9.46
C VAL A 148 5.02 -7.80 8.62
N ILE A 149 4.98 -8.04 7.32
CA ILE A 149 4.20 -7.20 6.39
C ILE A 149 2.70 -7.38 6.62
N TYR A 150 2.20 -8.62 6.57
CA TYR A 150 0.77 -8.88 6.67
C TYR A 150 0.07 -8.29 7.91
N PRO A 151 0.59 -8.44 9.15
CA PRO A 151 -0.06 -7.81 10.32
C PRO A 151 -0.02 -6.28 10.28
N GLU A 152 0.96 -5.68 9.61
CA GLU A 152 1.08 -4.22 9.49
C GLU A 152 0.11 -3.66 8.44
N GLU A 153 -0.08 -4.37 7.33
CA GLU A 153 -1.09 -4.05 6.30
C GLU A 153 -2.53 -4.00 6.85
N ILE A 154 -2.84 -4.82 7.85
CA ILE A 154 -4.15 -4.76 8.53
C ILE A 154 -4.35 -3.38 9.16
N THR A 155 -3.30 -2.80 9.74
CA THR A 155 -3.36 -1.48 10.36
C THR A 155 -3.40 -0.36 9.33
N HIS A 156 -2.76 -0.54 8.16
CA HIS A 156 -2.82 0.40 7.04
C HIS A 156 -4.25 0.50 6.48
N CYS A 157 -4.87 -0.65 6.18
CA CYS A 157 -6.27 -0.72 5.76
C CYS A 157 -7.22 -0.11 6.81
N ALA A 158 -6.99 -0.39 8.10
CA ALA A 158 -7.78 0.19 9.18
C ALA A 158 -7.68 1.74 9.22
N ALA A 159 -6.49 2.31 8.96
CA ALA A 159 -6.32 3.76 8.87
C ALA A 159 -7.12 4.36 7.72
N GLY A 160 -7.11 3.75 6.54
CA GLY A 160 -7.93 4.18 5.41
C GLY A 160 -9.42 4.18 5.72
N VAL A 161 -9.93 3.08 6.29
CA VAL A 161 -11.34 2.94 6.67
C VAL A 161 -11.75 3.96 7.75
N LYS A 162 -10.89 4.19 8.75
CA LYS A 162 -11.10 5.19 9.81
C LYS A 162 -11.31 6.57 9.20
N TRP A 163 -10.39 7.02 8.34
CA TRP A 163 -10.44 8.36 7.79
C TRP A 163 -11.52 8.54 6.73
N PHE A 164 -11.82 7.51 5.95
CA PHE A 164 -12.96 7.52 5.04
C PHE A 164 -14.27 7.68 5.81
N THR A 165 -14.46 6.89 6.87
CA THR A 165 -15.64 6.94 7.74
C THR A 165 -15.77 8.30 8.42
N TYR A 166 -14.66 8.87 8.92
CA TYR A 166 -14.62 10.21 9.48
C TYR A 166 -15.13 11.26 8.48
N LEU A 167 -14.70 11.21 7.21
CA LEU A 167 -15.17 12.15 6.19
C LEU A 167 -16.64 11.97 5.85
N CYS A 168 -17.13 10.73 5.75
CA CYS A 168 -18.55 10.46 5.53
C CYS A 168 -19.39 11.05 6.66
N GLN A 169 -19.01 10.83 7.91
CA GLN A 169 -19.69 11.39 9.08
C GLN A 169 -19.61 12.92 9.10
N ARG A 170 -18.44 13.49 8.80
CA ARG A 170 -18.26 14.95 8.70
C ARG A 170 -19.16 15.56 7.63
N LYS A 171 -19.33 14.93 6.48
CA LYS A 171 -20.25 15.38 5.42
C LYS A 171 -21.72 15.29 5.86
N ILE A 172 -22.10 14.22 6.56
CA ILE A 172 -23.46 14.05 7.09
C ILE A 172 -23.77 15.12 8.16
N ASN A 173 -22.83 15.37 9.06
CA ASN A 173 -22.99 16.31 10.18
C ASN A 173 -22.80 17.77 9.74
N GLY A 174 -21.94 18.06 8.76
CA GLY A 174 -21.86 19.40 8.14
C GLY A 174 -23.14 19.79 7.41
N ASN A 175 -24.00 18.81 7.09
CA ASN A 175 -25.33 19.01 6.54
C ASN A 175 -26.44 19.00 7.62
N ARG A 176 -26.06 18.89 8.90
CA ARG A 176 -26.91 18.86 10.09
C ARG A 176 -26.22 19.66 11.22
N ASP A 177 -26.35 20.97 11.23
CA ASP A 177 -25.62 21.80 12.20
C ASP A 177 -25.73 21.32 13.67
N ALA A 178 -24.56 21.42 14.33
CA ALA A 178 -24.28 21.47 15.76
C ALA A 178 -24.12 20.16 16.59
N ASN A 179 -22.95 20.12 17.23
CA ASN A 179 -22.44 19.21 18.27
C ASN A 179 -21.84 17.87 17.79
N ILE A 180 -20.56 17.65 18.12
CA ILE A 180 -20.17 16.63 19.12
C ILE A 180 -18.63 16.59 19.24
N SER A 181 -18.16 16.81 20.46
CA SER A 181 -16.77 16.78 20.91
C SER A 181 -16.27 15.38 21.31
N CYS A 182 -16.75 14.29 20.69
CA CYS A 182 -16.60 12.94 21.26
C CYS A 182 -15.80 11.91 20.44
N LEU A 183 -15.22 12.25 19.28
CA LEU A 183 -14.68 11.22 18.37
C LEU A 183 -13.15 11.11 18.27
N LEU A 184 -12.39 11.74 19.16
CA LEU A 184 -10.92 11.59 19.22
C LEU A 184 -10.44 10.79 20.45
N LYS A 185 -11.27 9.90 20.98
CA LYS A 185 -10.89 9.01 22.10
C LYS A 185 -11.30 7.57 21.83
N SER A 186 -10.51 6.87 21.03
CA SER A 186 -10.32 5.41 21.09
C SER A 186 -9.15 5.03 20.22
#